data_AF-A0A0P9NAG3-F1
#
_entry.id   AF-A0A0P9NAG3-F1
#
_cell.length_a   1.000
_cell.length_b   1.000
_cell.length_c   1.000
_cell.angle_alpha   90.00
_cell.angle_beta   90.00
_cell.angle_gamma   90.00
#
_symmetry.space_group_name_H-M   'P 1'
#
loop_
_entity.id
_entity.type
_entity.pdbx_description
1 polymer ?
#
loop_
_entity_poly.entity_id
_entity_poly.type
_entity_poly.pdbx_seq_one_letter_code
_entity_poly.pdbx_strand_id
1 'polypeptide(L)'
;MEHISNMNKKKPDALIWPVNLFKSVVNKAPDWPDSISGLAYNPFRPGQSPYNHIYPTREQIKEDLLLIRPLTRHVRTYSVEQTLACIPEIAEELGMSVTLGIWIGWDGKRNDRELIEGVKLANQYPSVRRLIIGNEALLRNDVTVSQLIDYIQTARRSVNVPVSTSEGWQQWHDTPKLADHVEFIAAHVLPFREFVPVTQAGSAVLARANELRLMFPEKPLILSEIGWPDKGNFRRRTIAYNAEQSIYLRSQLALLNQSGLDYFVREAFDQQWKTEEGLPGPHWGLFDAQRKIKSPLQGPVKIRASWRSEVPRLIADWQPDNWRTTVLVFAALYALLLGVGISYAQSLSMWVALPIVLAWATSLLIGTGIQGYEFLESCWGPEEPRSFPPLRAYAGPLPKVSIHVPCYNEPPDMVKLTLDALQRLDYPSFEVLIIDNNTQDPEVWKPIEQYCRQLGPRFRFFHVNPLREALQ
;
A
#
# COMPACT_ATOMS: atom_id res chain seq x y z
N MET A 1 74.63 7.44 -24.31
CA MET A 1 74.37 6.67 -25.55
C MET A 1 72.90 6.28 -25.50
N GLU A 2 72.00 7.20 -25.83
CA GLU A 2 71.40 7.35 -27.18
C GLU A 2 70.65 6.08 -27.60
N HIS A 3 69.33 6.07 -27.46
CA HIS A 3 68.31 6.44 -28.48
C HIS A 3 68.04 5.32 -29.50
N ILE A 4 66.80 4.81 -29.49
CA ILE A 4 65.92 4.40 -30.61
C ILE A 4 64.54 4.18 -29.95
N SER A 5 63.69 5.20 -29.86
CA SER A 5 62.63 5.58 -30.82
C SER A 5 61.48 4.57 -30.98
N ASN A 6 60.34 4.98 -30.42
CA ASN A 6 59.04 5.06 -31.09
C ASN A 6 58.34 3.76 -31.53
N MET A 7 57.26 3.38 -30.85
CA MET A 7 56.00 3.18 -31.57
C MET A 7 54.77 3.37 -30.68
N ASN A 8 54.05 4.40 -31.05
CA ASN A 8 52.74 4.84 -30.59
C ASN A 8 51.67 3.79 -30.94
N LYS A 9 51.00 3.21 -29.94
CA LYS A 9 49.67 2.60 -30.11
C LYS A 9 48.74 3.17 -29.05
N LYS A 10 48.11 4.30 -29.39
CA LYS A 10 46.85 4.74 -28.77
C LYS A 10 45.86 3.57 -28.80
N LYS A 11 45.56 3.00 -27.64
CA LYS A 11 44.32 2.20 -27.47
C LYS A 11 43.16 3.18 -27.40
N PRO A 12 42.03 2.90 -28.07
CA PRO A 12 40.87 3.77 -28.05
C PRO A 12 40.30 3.83 -26.64
N ASP A 13 39.86 5.03 -26.25
CA ASP A 13 39.14 5.33 -25.02
C ASP A 13 37.96 4.36 -24.88
N ALA A 14 38.15 3.32 -24.09
CA ALA A 14 37.05 2.50 -23.62
C ALA A 14 36.18 3.41 -22.77
N LEU A 15 34.96 3.67 -23.23
CA LEU A 15 33.90 4.40 -22.55
C LEU A 15 33.86 3.97 -21.07
N ILE A 16 34.49 4.75 -20.19
CA ILE A 16 34.46 4.52 -18.74
C ILE A 16 33.06 4.92 -18.30
N TRP A 17 32.15 3.94 -18.28
CA TRP A 17 30.87 4.10 -17.59
C TRP A 17 31.17 4.52 -16.15
N PRO A 18 30.55 5.59 -15.61
CA PRO A 18 30.89 6.04 -14.27
C PRO A 18 30.39 5.00 -13.27
N VAL A 19 31.32 4.26 -12.67
CA VAL A 19 31.10 3.30 -11.57
C VAL A 19 30.52 4.00 -10.31
N ASN A 20 30.31 5.31 -10.37
CA ASN A 20 29.84 6.17 -9.29
C ASN A 20 28.38 6.65 -9.41
N LEU A 21 27.61 6.23 -10.43
CA LEU A 21 26.21 6.71 -10.58
C LEU A 21 25.22 6.11 -9.56
N PHE A 22 25.61 5.12 -8.77
CA PHE A 22 24.73 4.41 -7.81
C PHE A 22 25.21 4.54 -6.36
N LYS A 23 25.62 5.74 -5.95
CA LYS A 23 25.94 6.00 -4.54
C LYS A 23 24.65 6.06 -3.73
N SER A 24 24.65 5.42 -2.56
CA SER A 24 23.57 5.58 -1.59
C SER A 24 23.49 7.03 -1.14
N VAL A 25 22.31 7.65 -1.27
CA VAL A 25 22.08 8.99 -0.71
C VAL A 25 21.92 8.85 0.80
N VAL A 26 22.66 9.67 1.54
CA VAL A 26 22.55 9.75 3.00
C VAL A 26 21.56 10.87 3.32
N ASN A 27 20.44 10.53 3.96
CA ASN A 27 19.53 11.54 4.47
C ASN A 27 19.78 11.78 5.97
N LYS A 28 19.78 13.04 6.39
CA LYS A 28 19.93 13.44 7.79
C LYS A 28 18.55 13.44 8.46
N ALA A 29 18.07 12.25 8.84
CA ALA A 29 16.98 12.14 9.79
C ALA A 29 17.52 12.33 11.22
N PRO A 30 16.76 12.92 12.16
CA PRO A 30 17.16 12.95 13.58
C PRO A 30 17.31 11.53 14.10
N ASP A 31 18.10 11.26 15.13
CA ASP A 31 18.14 9.92 15.74
C ASP A 31 16.81 9.53 16.37
N TRP A 32 16.59 8.23 16.53
CA TRP A 32 15.41 7.73 17.24
C TRP A 32 15.34 8.36 18.63
N PRO A 33 14.16 8.87 19.06
CA PRO A 33 14.04 9.49 20.37
C PRO A 33 14.36 8.52 21.50
N ASP A 34 14.97 9.01 22.59
CA ASP A 34 15.31 8.20 23.76
C ASP A 34 14.08 7.52 24.41
N SER A 35 12.91 8.12 24.24
CA SER A 35 11.63 7.55 24.65
C SER A 35 10.55 7.84 23.62
N ILE A 36 9.69 6.86 23.37
CA ILE A 36 8.47 7.02 22.56
C ILE A 36 7.22 6.76 23.42
N SER A 37 6.12 7.41 23.07
CA SER A 37 4.85 7.28 23.80
C SER A 37 4.38 5.82 23.90
N GLY A 38 4.27 5.10 22.78
CA GLY A 38 3.89 3.68 22.81
C GLY A 38 3.95 3.00 21.44
N LEU A 39 3.81 1.67 21.44
CA LEU A 39 3.70 0.86 20.23
C LEU A 39 2.35 0.14 20.17
N ALA A 40 1.73 0.11 18.99
CA ALA A 40 0.66 -0.83 18.71
C ALA A 40 1.25 -2.25 18.59
N TYR A 41 0.61 -3.22 19.23
CA TYR A 41 1.15 -4.56 19.42
C TYR A 41 0.15 -5.64 19.03
N ASN A 42 0.55 -6.44 18.05
CA ASN A 42 -0.07 -7.71 17.69
C ASN A 42 0.99 -8.82 17.75
N PRO A 43 0.77 -9.90 18.53
CA PRO A 43 1.79 -10.92 18.78
C PRO A 43 1.92 -12.00 17.71
N PHE A 44 1.15 -11.95 16.62
CA PHE A 44 1.14 -13.04 15.63
C PHE A 44 2.51 -13.18 14.95
N ARG A 45 2.96 -14.43 14.82
CA ARG A 45 4.19 -14.87 14.14
C ARG A 45 3.87 -15.44 12.75
N PRO A 46 4.87 -15.66 11.87
CA PRO A 46 4.67 -16.38 10.62
C PRO A 46 3.88 -17.69 10.81
N GLY A 47 2.83 -17.88 10.01
CA GLY A 47 1.92 -19.03 10.11
C GLY A 47 0.78 -18.88 11.13
N GLN A 48 0.79 -17.85 11.96
CA GLN A 48 -0.26 -17.52 12.92
C GLN A 48 -1.17 -16.42 12.36
N SER A 49 -2.46 -16.48 12.67
CA SER A 49 -3.43 -15.48 12.23
C SER A 49 -4.70 -15.54 13.09
N PRO A 50 -5.37 -14.40 13.32
CA PRO A 50 -6.70 -14.41 13.92
C PRO A 50 -7.74 -15.11 13.03
N TYR A 51 -7.56 -15.11 11.70
CA TYR A 51 -8.52 -15.68 10.75
C TYR A 51 -8.54 -17.22 10.74
N ASN A 52 -7.39 -17.85 10.98
CA ASN A 52 -7.28 -19.30 11.08
C ASN A 52 -7.26 -19.79 12.54
N HIS A 53 -7.51 -18.89 13.50
CA HIS A 53 -7.50 -19.15 14.94
C HIS A 53 -6.21 -19.80 15.47
N ILE A 54 -5.07 -19.52 14.81
CA ILE A 54 -3.76 -19.96 15.29
C ILE A 54 -3.14 -18.79 16.06
N TYR A 55 -3.28 -18.82 17.38
CA TYR A 55 -2.83 -17.75 18.27
C TYR A 55 -1.40 -18.00 18.81
N PRO A 56 -0.66 -16.93 19.14
CA PRO A 56 0.66 -17.06 19.76
C PRO A 56 0.55 -17.61 21.19
N THR A 57 1.60 -18.31 21.62
CA THR A 57 1.73 -18.81 23.00
C THR A 57 2.02 -17.68 23.98
N ARG A 58 1.78 -17.91 25.27
CA ARG A 58 2.12 -16.96 26.35
C ARG A 58 3.61 -16.60 26.33
N GLU A 59 4.47 -17.58 26.08
CA GLU A 59 5.92 -17.42 26.02
C GLU A 59 6.33 -16.50 24.86
N GLN A 60 5.73 -16.70 23.69
CA GLN A 60 5.95 -15.83 22.53
C GLN A 60 5.55 -14.38 22.81
N ILE A 61 4.42 -14.18 23.50
CA ILE A 61 3.97 -12.84 23.91
C ILE A 61 4.97 -12.20 24.87
N LYS A 62 5.50 -12.97 25.84
CA LYS A 62 6.49 -12.50 26.80
C LYS A 62 7.82 -12.14 26.13
N GLU A 63 8.29 -12.95 25.19
CA GLU A 63 9.48 -12.65 24.35
C GLU A 63 9.31 -11.33 23.60
N ASP A 64 8.18 -11.15 22.93
CA ASP A 64 7.88 -9.96 22.14
C ASP A 64 7.81 -8.70 23.03
N LEU A 65 7.18 -8.78 24.21
CA LEU A 65 7.12 -7.66 25.17
C LEU A 65 8.50 -7.31 25.76
N LEU A 66 9.36 -8.31 26.00
CA LEU A 66 10.75 -8.08 26.43
C LEU A 66 11.58 -7.34 25.37
N LEU A 67 11.29 -7.56 24.08
CA LEU A 67 11.92 -6.83 22.98
C LEU A 67 11.42 -5.39 22.86
N ILE A 68 10.13 -5.15 23.16
CA ILE A 68 9.51 -3.82 23.10
C ILE A 68 9.94 -2.94 24.28
N ARG A 69 10.07 -3.53 25.48
CA ARG A 69 10.28 -2.82 26.75
C ARG A 69 11.43 -1.79 26.76
N PRO A 70 12.60 -2.02 26.12
CA PRO A 70 13.66 -1.03 26.05
C PRO A 70 13.31 0.22 25.24
N LEU A 71 12.33 0.14 24.33
CA LEU A 71 11.89 1.25 23.47
C LEU A 71 10.74 2.04 24.11
N THR A 72 9.80 1.33 24.73
CA THR A 72 8.65 1.94 25.44
C THR A 72 8.09 1.01 26.50
N ARG A 73 7.43 1.59 27.51
CA ARG A 73 6.68 0.85 28.53
C ARG A 73 5.18 0.78 28.24
N HIS A 74 4.71 1.35 27.13
CA HIS A 74 3.29 1.42 26.82
C HIS A 74 2.99 0.71 25.51
N VAL A 75 2.05 -0.24 25.55
CA VAL A 75 1.57 -0.95 24.37
C VAL A 75 0.07 -0.75 24.19
N ARG A 76 -0.39 -0.75 22.94
CA ARG A 76 -1.81 -0.79 22.58
C ARG A 76 -2.13 -2.13 21.92
N THR A 77 -3.19 -2.79 22.36
CA THR A 77 -3.69 -4.04 21.75
C THR A 77 -5.03 -3.80 21.06
N TYR A 78 -5.57 -4.82 20.40
CA TYR A 78 -6.75 -4.71 19.53
C TYR A 78 -7.91 -5.64 19.91
N SER A 79 -7.63 -6.74 20.60
CA SER A 79 -8.57 -7.80 20.96
C SER A 79 -8.07 -8.48 22.24
N VAL A 80 -8.99 -9.13 22.95
CA VAL A 80 -8.71 -9.99 24.11
C VAL A 80 -9.02 -11.46 23.82
N GLU A 81 -9.10 -11.85 22.55
CA GLU A 81 -9.44 -13.22 22.17
C GLU A 81 -8.30 -14.22 22.50
N GLN A 82 -8.69 -15.40 23.00
CA GLN A 82 -7.76 -16.50 23.30
C GLN A 82 -6.56 -16.06 24.16
N THR A 83 -5.34 -16.34 23.70
CA THR A 83 -4.11 -16.02 24.42
C THR A 83 -3.81 -14.52 24.46
N LEU A 84 -4.49 -13.68 23.67
CA LEU A 84 -4.31 -12.22 23.75
C LEU A 84 -4.75 -11.66 25.11
N ALA A 85 -5.69 -12.33 25.78
CA ALA A 85 -6.14 -11.99 27.13
C ALA A 85 -5.03 -12.01 28.19
N CYS A 86 -3.90 -12.71 27.95
CA CYS A 86 -2.79 -12.75 28.90
C CYS A 86 -1.85 -11.54 28.81
N ILE A 87 -1.99 -10.67 27.80
CA ILE A 87 -1.10 -9.52 27.59
C ILE A 87 -1.08 -8.57 28.80
N PRO A 88 -2.21 -8.17 29.41
CA PRO A 88 -2.20 -7.30 30.59
C PRO A 88 -1.42 -7.87 31.78
N GLU A 89 -1.58 -9.17 32.04
CA GLU A 89 -0.87 -9.88 33.11
C GLU A 89 0.65 -9.87 32.88
N ILE A 90 1.09 -10.25 31.68
CA ILE A 90 2.53 -10.27 31.35
C ILE A 90 3.09 -8.85 31.33
N ALA A 91 2.34 -7.88 30.83
CA ALA A 91 2.76 -6.48 30.85
C ALA A 91 2.97 -5.99 32.29
N GLU A 92 2.10 -6.37 33.22
CA GLU A 92 2.24 -6.05 34.65
C GLU A 92 3.52 -6.66 35.25
N GLU A 93 3.80 -7.95 35.00
CA GLU A 93 5.05 -8.61 35.41
C GLU A 93 6.30 -7.85 34.94
N LEU A 94 6.22 -7.24 33.75
CA LEU A 94 7.33 -6.52 33.12
C LEU A 94 7.40 -5.02 33.47
N GLY A 95 6.45 -4.52 34.27
CA GLY A 95 6.33 -3.10 34.61
C GLY A 95 5.94 -2.23 33.40
N MET A 96 5.15 -2.79 32.49
CA MET A 96 4.58 -2.14 31.31
C MET A 96 3.09 -1.86 31.53
N SER A 97 2.52 -0.99 30.71
CA SER A 97 1.09 -0.69 30.72
C SER A 97 0.44 -0.96 29.37
N VAL A 98 -0.86 -1.23 29.40
CA VAL A 98 -1.65 -1.59 28.23
C VAL A 98 -2.81 -0.61 28.04
N THR A 99 -2.91 -0.04 26.84
CA THR A 99 -4.17 0.47 26.31
C THR A 99 -4.88 -0.71 25.66
N LEU A 100 -5.85 -1.29 26.38
CA LEU A 100 -6.49 -2.55 26.01
C LEU A 100 -7.53 -2.30 24.92
N GLY A 101 -7.38 -2.93 23.77
CA GLY A 101 -8.37 -2.88 22.69
C GLY A 101 -9.36 -4.04 22.79
N ILE A 102 -10.63 -3.73 22.59
CA ILE A 102 -11.75 -4.66 22.49
C ILE A 102 -12.23 -4.64 21.06
N TRP A 103 -12.16 -5.78 20.38
CA TRP A 103 -12.55 -5.85 18.98
C TRP A 103 -14.06 -5.89 18.85
N ILE A 104 -14.62 -4.91 18.13
CA ILE A 104 -16.03 -4.85 17.77
C ILE A 104 -16.15 -5.12 16.28
N GLY A 105 -16.89 -6.16 15.92
CA GLY A 105 -17.19 -6.58 14.55
C GLY A 105 -18.70 -6.77 14.33
N TRP A 106 -19.06 -7.37 13.20
CA TRP A 106 -20.46 -7.65 12.85
C TRP A 106 -21.15 -8.74 13.71
N ASP A 107 -20.38 -9.62 14.36
CA ASP A 107 -20.91 -10.67 15.25
C ASP A 107 -21.13 -10.14 16.67
N GLY A 108 -22.37 -9.77 16.99
CA GLY A 108 -22.76 -9.28 18.32
C GLY A 108 -22.41 -10.24 19.46
N LYS A 109 -22.51 -11.56 19.27
CA LYS A 109 -22.17 -12.53 20.34
C LYS A 109 -20.66 -12.59 20.58
N ARG A 110 -19.85 -12.35 19.55
CA ARG A 110 -18.39 -12.21 19.71
C ARG A 110 -18.06 -10.89 20.41
N ASN A 111 -18.71 -9.79 20.02
CA ASN A 111 -18.53 -8.49 20.65
C ASN A 111 -18.82 -8.54 22.15
N ASP A 112 -19.91 -9.20 22.54
CA ASP A 112 -20.29 -9.34 23.95
C ASP A 112 -19.24 -10.12 24.75
N ARG A 113 -18.67 -11.19 24.17
CA ARG A 113 -17.59 -11.97 24.80
C ARG A 113 -16.30 -11.15 24.96
N GLU A 114 -15.90 -10.45 23.90
CA GLU A 114 -14.74 -9.54 23.92
C GLU A 114 -14.93 -8.45 24.97
N LEU A 115 -16.12 -7.85 25.04
CA LEU A 115 -16.43 -6.79 26.00
C LEU A 115 -16.39 -7.30 27.45
N ILE A 116 -17.03 -8.44 27.74
CA ILE A 116 -17.05 -9.03 29.09
C ILE A 116 -15.64 -9.35 29.56
N GLU A 117 -14.83 -10.03 28.74
CA GLU A 117 -13.46 -10.38 29.12
C GLU A 117 -12.59 -9.12 29.23
N GLY A 118 -12.78 -8.14 28.33
CA GLY A 118 -12.11 -6.86 28.37
C GLY A 118 -12.33 -6.08 29.66
N VAL A 119 -13.58 -5.96 30.08
CA VAL A 119 -13.97 -5.32 31.35
C VAL A 119 -13.35 -6.05 32.54
N LYS A 120 -13.39 -7.40 32.54
CA LYS A 120 -12.76 -8.20 33.58
C LYS A 120 -11.26 -7.93 33.67
N LEU A 121 -10.53 -7.99 32.55
CA LEU A 121 -9.09 -7.74 32.50
C LEU A 121 -8.74 -6.32 32.95
N ALA A 122 -9.52 -5.32 32.53
CA ALA A 122 -9.30 -3.92 32.90
C ALA A 122 -9.45 -3.66 34.41
N ASN A 123 -10.35 -4.38 35.07
CA ASN A 123 -10.54 -4.29 36.53
C ASN A 123 -9.55 -5.17 37.31
N GLN A 124 -9.08 -6.26 36.72
CA GLN A 124 -8.19 -7.21 37.37
C GLN A 124 -6.72 -6.74 37.38
N TYR A 125 -6.26 -6.09 36.30
CA TYR A 125 -4.85 -5.74 36.12
C TYR A 125 -4.63 -4.23 36.08
N PRO A 126 -3.99 -3.63 37.11
CA PRO A 126 -3.56 -2.22 37.11
C PRO A 126 -2.67 -1.80 35.93
N SER A 127 -2.03 -2.74 35.25
CA SER A 127 -1.32 -2.48 33.99
C SER A 127 -2.24 -1.95 32.88
N VAL A 128 -3.54 -2.26 32.90
CA VAL A 128 -4.52 -1.68 31.97
C VAL A 128 -4.80 -0.24 32.38
N ARG A 129 -4.43 0.72 31.52
CA ARG A 129 -4.56 2.15 31.82
C ARG A 129 -5.70 2.83 31.08
N ARG A 130 -6.13 2.27 29.96
CA ARG A 130 -7.21 2.79 29.10
C ARG A 130 -7.86 1.62 28.37
N LEU A 131 -9.14 1.78 28.04
CA LEU A 131 -9.91 0.81 27.25
C LEU A 131 -10.35 1.44 25.93
N ILE A 132 -10.16 0.73 24.83
CA ILE A 132 -10.59 1.13 23.49
C ILE A 132 -11.63 0.13 22.99
N ILE A 133 -12.86 0.59 22.79
CA ILE A 133 -14.00 -0.20 22.31
C ILE A 133 -14.13 0.00 20.81
N GLY A 134 -13.66 -0.97 20.03
CA GLY A 134 -13.66 -0.90 18.58
C GLY A 134 -12.39 -0.27 17.99
N ASN A 135 -12.09 -0.68 16.77
CA ASN A 135 -11.00 -0.15 15.96
C ASN A 135 -11.50 0.03 14.53
N GLU A 136 -11.64 1.28 14.07
CA GLU A 136 -12.23 1.58 12.75
C GLU A 136 -13.56 0.83 12.57
N ALA A 137 -14.36 0.68 13.63
CA ALA A 137 -15.56 -0.16 13.60
C ALA A 137 -16.66 0.48 12.74
N LEU A 138 -16.74 1.81 12.78
CA LEU A 138 -17.63 2.58 11.90
C LEU A 138 -17.10 2.60 10.48
N LEU A 139 -15.80 2.80 10.28
CA LEU A 139 -15.19 2.77 8.95
C LEU A 139 -15.41 1.42 8.25
N ARG A 140 -15.31 0.31 9.00
CA ARG A 140 -15.56 -1.06 8.52
C ARG A 140 -17.04 -1.38 8.31
N ASN A 141 -17.96 -0.49 8.73
CA ASN A 141 -19.41 -0.73 8.75
C ASN A 141 -19.81 -2.00 9.53
N ASP A 142 -19.04 -2.36 10.55
CA ASP A 142 -19.33 -3.54 11.36
C ASP A 142 -20.54 -3.31 12.28
N VAL A 143 -20.70 -2.06 12.75
CA VAL A 143 -21.76 -1.62 13.66
C VAL A 143 -22.23 -0.22 13.30
N THR A 144 -23.44 0.13 13.71
CA THR A 144 -23.95 1.51 13.63
C THR A 144 -23.33 2.38 14.72
N VAL A 145 -23.42 3.71 14.54
CA VAL A 145 -23.01 4.69 15.57
C VAL A 145 -23.70 4.43 16.91
N SER A 146 -25.00 4.12 16.91
CA SER A 146 -25.75 3.84 18.14
C SER A 146 -25.27 2.57 18.83
N GLN A 147 -25.05 1.49 18.07
CA GLN A 147 -24.53 0.23 18.62
C GLN A 147 -23.14 0.42 19.24
N LEU A 148 -22.26 1.17 18.58
CA LEU A 148 -20.94 1.47 19.13
C LEU A 148 -21.03 2.29 20.42
N ILE A 149 -21.90 3.30 20.47
CA ILE A 149 -22.18 4.09 21.67
C ILE A 149 -22.66 3.19 22.81
N ASP A 150 -23.56 2.24 22.53
CA ASP A 150 -24.08 1.32 23.55
C ASP A 150 -22.96 0.45 24.15
N TYR A 151 -22.05 -0.07 23.32
CA TYR A 151 -20.88 -0.80 23.80
C TYR A 151 -19.95 0.07 24.65
N ILE A 152 -19.67 1.32 24.22
CA ILE A 152 -18.84 2.27 24.97
C ILE A 152 -19.48 2.57 26.33
N GLN A 153 -20.77 2.87 26.37
CA GLN A 153 -21.47 3.18 27.63
C GLN A 153 -21.50 1.98 28.58
N THR A 154 -21.70 0.78 28.04
CA THR A 154 -21.68 -0.46 28.82
C THR A 154 -20.31 -0.68 29.46
N ALA A 155 -19.23 -0.49 28.68
CA ALA A 155 -17.86 -0.55 29.20
C ALA A 155 -17.63 0.50 30.30
N ARG A 156 -17.97 1.77 30.04
CA ARG A 156 -17.78 2.89 30.98
C ARG A 156 -18.43 2.70 32.34
N ARG A 157 -19.61 2.07 32.39
CA ARG A 157 -20.29 1.78 33.66
C ARG A 157 -19.63 0.65 34.45
N SER A 158 -18.76 -0.12 33.81
CA SER A 158 -18.23 -1.38 34.33
C SER A 158 -16.73 -1.34 34.63
N VAL A 159 -16.01 -0.26 34.29
CA VAL A 159 -14.56 -0.12 34.52
C VAL A 159 -14.21 1.21 35.16
N ASN A 160 -13.06 1.26 35.83
CA ASN A 160 -12.52 2.48 36.46
C ASN A 160 -11.45 3.20 35.63
N VAL A 161 -11.16 2.70 34.43
CA VAL A 161 -10.18 3.29 33.50
C VAL A 161 -10.89 4.07 32.39
N PRO A 162 -10.27 5.13 31.83
CA PRO A 162 -10.88 5.88 30.74
C PRO A 162 -11.20 5.01 29.53
N VAL A 163 -12.38 5.21 28.95
CA VAL A 163 -12.87 4.47 27.78
C VAL A 163 -13.04 5.39 26.57
N SER A 164 -12.61 4.92 25.40
CA SER A 164 -12.87 5.54 24.10
C SER A 164 -13.17 4.48 23.04
N THR A 165 -13.46 4.90 21.81
CA THR A 165 -13.24 4.11 20.57
C THR A 165 -12.02 4.66 19.82
N SER A 166 -11.46 3.88 18.90
CA SER A 166 -10.38 4.30 18.01
C SER A 166 -10.85 4.32 16.57
N GLU A 167 -10.95 5.50 15.99
CA GLU A 167 -11.46 5.72 14.63
C GLU A 167 -10.50 6.60 13.81
N GLY A 168 -10.65 6.62 12.49
CA GLY A 168 -9.91 7.56 11.63
C GLY A 168 -10.23 9.01 11.97
N TRP A 169 -9.28 9.93 11.76
CA TRP A 169 -9.52 11.35 12.06
C TRP A 169 -10.74 11.92 11.30
N GLN A 170 -11.02 11.47 10.09
CA GLN A 170 -12.21 11.86 9.32
C GLN A 170 -13.51 11.43 10.01
N GLN A 171 -13.53 10.25 10.64
CA GLN A 171 -14.73 9.75 11.32
C GLN A 171 -15.15 10.65 12.50
N TRP A 172 -14.17 11.27 13.17
CA TRP A 172 -14.43 12.25 14.22
C TRP A 172 -15.04 13.55 13.67
N HIS A 173 -14.70 13.94 12.43
CA HIS A 173 -15.38 15.03 11.72
C HIS A 173 -16.79 14.67 11.27
N ASP A 174 -16.97 13.45 10.75
CA ASP A 174 -18.24 13.00 10.20
C ASP A 174 -19.26 12.70 11.31
N THR A 175 -18.79 12.33 12.50
CA THR A 175 -19.65 11.99 13.65
C THR A 175 -19.11 12.62 14.95
N PRO A 176 -19.12 13.95 15.07
CA PRO A 176 -18.52 14.64 16.22
C PRO A 176 -19.27 14.36 17.53
N LYS A 177 -20.58 14.05 17.45
CA LYS A 177 -21.40 13.64 18.61
C LYS A 177 -20.88 12.38 19.32
N LEU A 178 -20.07 11.55 18.65
CA LEU A 178 -19.43 10.40 19.27
C LEU A 178 -18.52 10.82 20.44
N ALA A 179 -17.94 12.03 20.39
CA ALA A 179 -17.09 12.58 21.43
C ALA A 179 -17.81 12.75 22.79
N ASP A 180 -19.13 12.91 22.80
CA ASP A 180 -19.92 13.05 24.02
C ASP A 180 -19.96 11.74 24.84
N HIS A 181 -19.73 10.61 24.17
CA HIS A 181 -19.83 9.27 24.75
C HIS A 181 -18.49 8.68 25.17
N VAL A 182 -17.36 9.29 24.80
CA VAL A 182 -16.00 8.86 25.13
C VAL A 182 -15.31 9.80 26.12
N GLU A 183 -14.27 9.32 26.79
CA GLU A 183 -13.49 10.11 27.77
C GLU A 183 -12.25 10.78 27.17
N PHE A 184 -11.78 10.29 26.03
CA PHE A 184 -10.68 10.86 25.26
C PHE A 184 -10.94 10.62 23.76
N ILE A 185 -10.23 11.32 22.89
CA ILE A 185 -10.25 11.09 21.44
C ILE A 185 -9.08 10.19 21.09
N ALA A 186 -9.37 9.02 20.51
CA ALA A 186 -8.35 8.16 19.91
C ALA A 186 -8.50 8.18 18.39
N ALA A 187 -7.53 8.80 17.71
CA ALA A 187 -7.58 9.02 16.27
C ALA A 187 -6.44 8.31 15.52
N HIS A 188 -6.78 7.63 14.42
CA HIS A 188 -5.79 7.17 13.45
C HIS A 188 -5.45 8.33 12.50
N VAL A 189 -4.16 8.62 12.36
CA VAL A 189 -3.64 9.58 11.40
C VAL A 189 -2.52 8.91 10.62
N LEU A 190 -2.85 8.43 9.44
CA LEU A 190 -1.98 7.63 8.60
C LEU A 190 -1.79 8.34 7.24
N PRO A 191 -0.86 9.32 7.14
CA PRO A 191 -0.66 10.09 5.91
C PRO A 191 -0.38 9.23 4.68
N PHE A 192 0.20 8.04 4.88
CA PHE A 192 0.38 7.04 3.84
C PHE A 192 -0.93 6.65 3.14
N ARG A 193 -2.02 6.45 3.89
CA ARG A 193 -3.36 6.11 3.34
C ARG A 193 -3.99 7.29 2.60
N GLU A 194 -3.58 8.51 2.92
CA GLU A 194 -4.04 9.76 2.31
C GLU A 194 -3.14 10.24 1.16
N PHE A 195 -2.18 9.41 0.74
CA PHE A 195 -1.24 9.71 -0.34
C PHE A 195 -0.34 10.94 -0.10
N VAL A 196 -0.13 11.32 1.16
CA VAL A 196 0.74 12.45 1.52
C VAL A 196 2.21 12.05 1.34
N PRO A 197 3.07 12.88 0.71
CA PRO A 197 4.50 12.60 0.59
C PRO A 197 5.19 12.48 1.95
N VAL A 198 6.19 11.60 2.07
CA VAL A 198 6.94 11.36 3.33
C VAL A 198 7.54 12.64 3.92
N THR A 199 7.96 13.58 3.07
CA THR A 199 8.53 14.88 3.46
C THR A 199 7.51 15.83 4.10
N GLN A 200 6.22 15.64 3.83
CA GLN A 200 5.11 16.47 4.36
C GLN A 200 4.28 15.73 5.41
N ALA A 201 4.48 14.42 5.56
CA ALA A 201 3.69 13.57 6.45
C ALA A 201 3.76 14.04 7.92
N GLY A 202 4.96 14.45 8.37
CA GLY A 202 5.18 15.05 9.71
C GLY A 202 4.23 16.20 10.04
N SER A 203 4.21 17.21 9.18
CA SER A 203 3.34 18.38 9.30
C SER A 203 1.87 18.04 9.13
N ALA A 204 1.54 17.09 8.26
CA ALA A 204 0.15 16.66 8.06
C ALA A 204 -0.42 16.03 9.34
N VAL A 205 0.36 15.16 10.02
CA VAL A 205 -0.08 14.56 11.29
C VAL A 205 -0.32 15.63 12.35
N LEU A 206 0.58 16.60 12.51
CA LEU A 206 0.39 17.69 13.47
C LEU A 206 -0.83 18.56 13.13
N ALA A 207 -1.04 18.87 11.85
CA ALA A 207 -2.20 19.65 11.42
C ALA A 207 -3.51 18.94 11.81
N ARG A 208 -3.62 17.63 11.55
CA ARG A 208 -4.79 16.83 11.96
C ARG A 208 -4.94 16.75 13.47
N ALA A 209 -3.84 16.59 14.20
CA ALA A 209 -3.89 16.59 15.67
C ALA A 209 -4.40 17.93 16.23
N ASN A 210 -3.94 19.05 15.68
CA ASN A 210 -4.40 20.38 16.09
C ASN A 210 -5.87 20.61 15.73
N GLU A 211 -6.31 20.18 14.56
CA GLU A 211 -7.71 20.23 14.12
C GLU A 211 -8.63 19.49 15.10
N LEU A 212 -8.26 18.27 15.48
CA LEU A 212 -9.01 17.49 16.47
C LEU A 212 -9.01 18.14 17.87
N ARG A 213 -7.90 18.73 18.31
CA ARG A 213 -7.84 19.46 19.59
C ARG A 213 -8.73 20.71 19.59
N LEU A 214 -8.83 21.41 18.46
CA LEU A 214 -9.72 22.55 18.33
C LEU A 214 -11.20 22.13 18.32
N MET A 215 -11.49 20.99 17.71
CA MET A 215 -12.86 20.44 17.68
C MET A 215 -13.31 19.90 19.05
N PHE A 216 -12.40 19.28 19.80
CA PHE A 216 -12.70 18.64 21.10
C PHE A 216 -11.77 19.15 22.21
N PRO A 217 -11.86 20.44 22.60
CA PRO A 217 -10.89 21.07 23.50
C PRO A 217 -10.88 20.46 24.91
N GLU A 218 -12.02 19.93 25.37
CA GLU A 218 -12.17 19.32 26.70
C GLU A 218 -11.78 17.83 26.75
N LYS A 219 -11.42 17.23 25.61
CA LYS A 219 -11.10 15.81 25.52
C LYS A 219 -9.59 15.62 25.29
N PRO A 220 -8.90 14.83 26.12
CA PRO A 220 -7.53 14.44 25.81
C PRO A 220 -7.46 13.78 24.43
N LEU A 221 -6.44 14.12 23.64
CA LEU A 221 -6.20 13.52 22.32
C LEU A 221 -5.06 12.53 22.41
N ILE A 222 -5.29 11.33 21.85
CA ILE A 222 -4.29 10.30 21.62
C ILE A 222 -4.30 9.95 20.13
N LEU A 223 -3.13 10.01 19.50
CA LEU A 223 -2.97 9.50 18.14
C LEU A 223 -2.79 7.97 18.22
N SER A 224 -3.91 7.26 18.22
CA SER A 224 -3.95 5.82 18.51
C SER A 224 -3.30 4.98 17.42
N GLU A 225 -3.12 5.51 16.20
CA GLU A 225 -2.23 4.95 15.18
C GLU A 225 -1.54 6.05 14.38
N ILE A 226 -0.21 6.01 14.36
CA ILE A 226 0.65 6.71 13.40
C ILE A 226 1.67 5.73 12.86
N GLY A 227 2.03 5.80 11.58
CA GLY A 227 2.99 4.84 11.03
C GLY A 227 3.26 5.04 9.55
N TRP A 228 4.23 4.28 9.06
CA TRP A 228 4.58 4.22 7.64
C TRP A 228 5.06 2.81 7.32
N PRO A 229 4.57 2.17 6.24
CA PRO A 229 4.99 0.82 5.91
C PRO A 229 6.34 0.81 5.17
N ASP A 230 7.14 -0.23 5.36
CA ASP A 230 8.42 -0.43 4.66
C ASP A 230 8.29 -1.14 3.32
N LYS A 231 7.07 -1.48 2.91
CA LYS A 231 6.71 -1.85 1.54
C LYS A 231 5.34 -1.31 1.22
N GLY A 232 5.10 -1.00 -0.04
CA GLY A 232 3.79 -0.60 -0.52
C GLY A 232 3.80 -0.42 -2.02
N ASN A 233 2.63 -0.31 -2.63
CA ASN A 233 2.52 0.14 -4.01
C ASN A 233 1.97 1.57 -4.00
N PHE A 234 2.85 2.55 -3.77
CA PHE A 234 2.49 3.94 -3.97
C PHE A 234 2.59 4.25 -5.46
N ARG A 235 1.48 4.36 -6.19
CA ARG A 235 1.41 4.86 -7.58
C ARG A 235 2.68 4.62 -8.43
N ARG A 236 3.11 3.36 -8.61
CA ARG A 236 4.30 3.00 -9.42
C ARG A 236 5.60 3.77 -9.06
N ARG A 237 5.80 4.16 -7.80
CA ARG A 237 7.07 4.67 -7.30
C ARG A 237 7.91 3.52 -6.73
N THR A 238 8.98 3.18 -7.42
CA THR A 238 10.06 2.33 -6.91
C THR A 238 10.91 3.18 -5.96
N ILE A 239 10.58 3.25 -4.68
CA ILE A 239 11.41 3.95 -3.68
C ILE A 239 11.96 2.94 -2.66
N ALA A 240 13.09 3.27 -2.03
CA ALA A 240 13.65 2.52 -0.91
C ALA A 240 12.76 2.67 0.34
N TYR A 241 11.61 1.98 0.36
CA TYR A 241 10.56 2.08 1.38
C TYR A 241 11.08 1.94 2.83
N ASN A 242 12.09 1.11 3.10
CA ASN A 242 12.70 1.01 4.44
C ASN A 242 13.35 2.33 4.89
N ALA A 243 14.00 3.05 3.98
CA ALA A 243 14.60 4.34 4.29
C ALA A 243 13.52 5.41 4.54
N GLU A 244 12.43 5.39 3.78
CA GLU A 244 11.29 6.29 4.01
C GLU A 244 10.62 6.03 5.34
N GLN A 245 10.35 4.77 5.70
CA GLN A 245 9.83 4.42 7.01
C GLN A 245 10.74 4.95 8.13
N SER A 246 12.05 4.73 8.02
CA SER A 246 13.03 5.21 9.01
C SER A 246 13.03 6.74 9.13
N ILE A 247 13.08 7.46 8.00
CA ILE A 247 13.04 8.92 7.97
C ILE A 247 11.72 9.44 8.58
N TYR A 248 10.59 8.86 8.18
CA TYR A 248 9.28 9.23 8.68
C TYR A 248 9.20 9.05 10.18
N LEU A 249 9.42 7.83 10.68
CA LEU A 249 9.27 7.53 12.11
C LEU A 249 10.20 8.41 12.93
N ARG A 250 11.48 8.48 12.60
CA ARG A 250 12.45 9.28 13.37
C ARG A 250 12.06 10.76 13.43
N SER A 251 11.60 11.33 12.31
CA SER A 251 11.18 12.74 12.25
C SER A 251 9.85 12.98 12.95
N GLN A 252 8.85 12.12 12.70
CA GLN A 252 7.51 12.21 13.26
C GLN A 252 7.51 12.06 14.78
N LEU A 253 8.24 11.08 15.30
CA LEU A 253 8.27 10.80 16.73
C LEU A 253 8.96 11.93 17.50
N ALA A 254 10.06 12.47 16.97
CA ALA A 254 10.70 13.65 17.54
C ALA A 254 9.74 14.86 17.59
N LEU A 255 9.00 15.09 16.51
CA LEU A 255 8.02 16.17 16.41
C LEU A 255 6.85 16.00 17.39
N LEU A 256 6.30 14.79 17.51
CA LEU A 256 5.20 14.50 18.43
C LEU A 256 5.63 14.62 19.90
N ASN A 257 6.84 14.13 20.23
CA ASN A 257 7.41 14.28 21.57
C ASN A 257 7.58 15.75 21.96
N GLN A 258 8.11 16.59 21.05
CA GLN A 258 8.22 18.03 21.27
C GLN A 258 6.87 18.72 21.46
N SER A 259 5.81 18.21 20.81
CA SER A 259 4.46 18.76 20.90
C SER A 259 3.67 18.24 22.11
N GLY A 260 4.23 17.33 22.90
CA GLY A 260 3.57 16.72 24.06
C GLY A 260 2.32 15.90 23.69
N LEU A 261 2.29 15.29 22.50
CA LEU A 261 1.18 14.45 22.05
C LEU A 261 1.41 12.98 22.39
N ASP A 262 0.42 12.33 23.00
CA ASP A 262 0.39 10.88 23.18
C ASP A 262 0.10 10.19 21.84
N TYR A 263 0.87 9.16 21.50
CA TYR A 263 0.68 8.38 20.28
C TYR A 263 1.06 6.90 20.43
N PHE A 264 0.57 6.07 19.51
CA PHE A 264 1.03 4.69 19.33
C PHE A 264 1.51 4.47 17.90
N VAL A 265 2.75 4.00 17.75
CA VAL A 265 3.30 3.65 16.43
C VAL A 265 2.68 2.34 15.94
N ARG A 266 2.11 2.36 14.75
CA ARG A 266 1.63 1.20 13.98
C ARG A 266 2.77 0.68 13.11
N GLU A 267 3.37 -0.47 13.40
CA GLU A 267 3.18 -1.29 14.61
C GLU A 267 4.51 -1.90 15.09
N ALA A 268 4.50 -2.66 16.19
CA ALA A 268 5.72 -3.27 16.72
C ALA A 268 6.34 -4.27 15.72
N PHE A 269 5.58 -5.25 15.24
CA PHE A 269 6.08 -6.33 14.38
C PHE A 269 5.29 -6.42 13.06
N ASP A 270 5.97 -6.72 11.96
CA ASP A 270 5.33 -7.04 10.68
C ASP A 270 4.34 -8.21 10.82
N GLN A 271 3.12 -8.03 10.29
CA GLN A 271 2.00 -8.96 10.43
C GLN A 271 1.69 -9.64 9.09
N GLN A 272 2.33 -10.78 8.81
CA GLN A 272 2.20 -11.50 7.53
C GLN A 272 0.76 -11.88 7.14
N TRP A 273 -0.13 -11.99 8.12
CA TRP A 273 -1.54 -12.33 7.91
C TRP A 273 -2.40 -11.16 7.40
N LYS A 274 -1.94 -9.90 7.51
CA LYS A 274 -2.70 -8.70 7.09
C LYS A 274 -2.62 -8.47 5.57
N THR A 275 -3.08 -9.42 4.77
CA THR A 275 -3.00 -9.33 3.30
C THR A 275 -4.14 -8.51 2.68
N GLU A 276 -5.22 -8.26 3.41
CA GLU A 276 -6.40 -7.51 2.94
C GLU A 276 -6.08 -6.04 2.61
N GLU A 277 -5.11 -5.43 3.30
CA GLU A 277 -4.61 -4.07 3.00
C GLU A 277 -3.69 -4.03 1.77
N GLY A 278 -3.53 -5.15 1.05
CA GLY A 278 -2.63 -5.30 -0.09
C GLY A 278 -1.15 -5.36 0.31
N LEU A 279 -0.26 -4.93 -0.58
CA LEU A 279 1.19 -4.94 -0.34
C LEU A 279 1.64 -4.26 0.96
N PRO A 280 1.08 -3.12 1.43
CA PRO A 280 1.56 -2.50 2.66
C PRO A 280 1.11 -3.20 3.94
N GLY A 281 0.00 -3.95 3.91
CA GLY A 281 -0.62 -4.54 5.11
C GLY A 281 0.34 -5.32 6.01
N PRO A 282 1.19 -6.20 5.46
CA PRO A 282 2.15 -6.96 6.27
C PRO A 282 3.37 -6.19 6.79
N HIS A 283 3.53 -4.92 6.43
CA HIS A 283 4.85 -4.26 6.38
C HIS A 283 4.96 -2.98 7.22
N TRP A 284 4.11 -2.81 8.23
CA TRP A 284 4.09 -1.64 9.13
C TRP A 284 5.05 -1.74 10.32
N GLY A 285 5.64 -2.91 10.58
CA GLY A 285 6.45 -3.18 11.75
C GLY A 285 7.71 -2.32 11.83
N LEU A 286 8.11 -1.96 13.05
CA LEU A 286 9.47 -1.52 13.38
C LEU A 286 10.45 -2.72 13.35
N PHE A 287 9.96 -3.87 13.81
CA PHE A 287 10.58 -5.17 13.69
C PHE A 287 9.94 -5.96 12.54
N ASP A 288 10.73 -6.80 11.91
CA ASP A 288 10.22 -7.76 10.92
C ASP A 288 9.43 -8.89 11.60
N ALA A 289 8.85 -9.76 10.79
CA ALA A 289 8.05 -10.89 11.30
C ALA A 289 8.90 -11.90 12.10
N GLN A 290 10.23 -11.84 11.99
CA GLN A 290 11.21 -12.64 12.74
C GLN A 290 11.76 -11.88 13.96
N ARG A 291 11.13 -10.77 14.36
CA ARG A 291 11.47 -9.98 15.57
C ARG A 291 12.85 -9.29 15.47
N LYS A 292 13.36 -9.06 14.26
CA LYS A 292 14.59 -8.30 14.02
C LYS A 292 14.28 -6.86 13.62
N ILE A 293 15.06 -5.92 14.12
CA ILE A 293 14.85 -4.50 13.81
C ILE A 293 15.16 -4.23 12.34
N LYS A 294 14.24 -3.54 11.64
CA LYS A 294 14.31 -3.38 10.18
C LYS A 294 15.28 -2.31 9.71
N SER A 295 15.43 -1.24 10.51
CA SER A 295 16.30 -0.12 10.20
C SER A 295 17.11 0.31 11.43
N PRO A 296 18.36 0.78 11.26
CA PRO A 296 19.11 1.39 12.34
C PRO A 296 18.35 2.58 12.95
N LEU A 297 18.23 2.58 14.28
CA LEU A 297 17.57 3.64 15.03
C LEU A 297 18.41 4.93 15.08
N GLN A 298 19.73 4.81 14.94
CA GLN A 298 20.68 5.90 15.04
C GLN A 298 21.54 6.02 13.78
N GLY A 299 22.04 7.22 13.54
CA GLY A 299 22.98 7.53 12.48
C GLY A 299 22.33 7.73 11.10
N PRO A 300 23.15 7.87 10.04
CA PRO A 300 22.67 8.22 8.71
C PRO A 300 21.81 7.10 8.08
N VAL A 301 20.64 7.48 7.56
CA VAL A 301 19.78 6.55 6.81
C VAL A 301 20.32 6.42 5.39
N LYS A 302 20.69 5.19 4.98
CA LYS A 302 21.18 4.89 3.63
C LYS A 302 19.99 4.60 2.71
N ILE A 303 19.81 5.44 1.69
CA ILE A 303 18.86 5.20 0.61
C ILE A 303 19.59 4.42 -0.47
N ARG A 304 19.18 3.18 -0.75
CA ARG A 304 19.75 2.40 -1.85
C ARG A 304 19.22 2.94 -3.18
N ALA A 305 19.99 3.83 -3.81
CA ALA A 305 19.69 4.31 -5.16
C ALA A 305 19.92 3.16 -6.17
N SER A 306 18.86 2.74 -6.86
CA SER A 306 18.95 1.78 -7.97
C SER A 306 18.53 2.47 -9.26
N TRP A 307 19.15 2.19 -10.41
CA TRP A 307 18.65 2.74 -11.68
C TRP A 307 17.19 2.36 -11.95
N ARG A 308 16.76 1.19 -11.44
CA ARG A 308 15.37 0.72 -11.50
C ARG A 308 14.40 1.59 -10.67
N SER A 309 14.90 2.35 -9.71
CA SER A 309 14.12 3.31 -8.89
C SER A 309 14.19 4.74 -9.41
N GLU A 310 15.35 5.18 -9.89
CA GLU A 310 15.55 6.58 -10.30
C GLU A 310 15.01 6.89 -11.70
N VAL A 311 15.09 5.94 -12.64
CA VAL A 311 14.60 6.17 -14.02
C VAL A 311 13.09 6.44 -14.06
N PRO A 312 12.22 5.65 -13.40
CA PRO A 312 10.79 5.96 -13.34
C PRO A 312 10.49 7.29 -12.64
N ARG A 313 11.26 7.68 -11.62
CA ARG A 313 11.13 8.97 -10.94
C ARG A 313 11.40 10.16 -11.87
N LEU A 314 12.53 10.12 -12.57
CA LEU A 314 12.89 11.16 -13.54
C LEU A 314 11.86 11.27 -14.67
N ILE A 315 11.31 10.13 -15.12
CA ILE A 315 10.27 10.07 -16.14
C ILE A 315 8.93 10.64 -15.62
N ALA A 316 8.57 10.34 -14.37
CA ALA A 316 7.36 10.87 -13.74
C ALA A 316 7.44 12.39 -13.52
N ASP A 317 8.61 12.91 -13.14
CA ASP A 317 8.86 14.34 -12.96
C ASP A 317 8.97 15.12 -14.30
N TRP A 318 9.03 14.40 -15.43
CA TRP A 318 9.07 14.97 -16.79
C TRP A 318 7.69 15.16 -17.42
N GLN A 319 6.61 15.03 -16.65
CA GLN A 319 5.27 15.33 -17.15
C GLN A 319 5.22 16.79 -17.65
N PRO A 320 4.95 17.04 -18.95
CA PRO A 320 4.87 18.41 -19.45
C PRO A 320 3.57 19.04 -18.94
N ASP A 321 3.67 19.93 -17.96
CA ASP A 321 2.51 20.68 -17.42
C ASP A 321 1.87 21.63 -18.44
N ASN A 322 2.51 21.84 -19.59
CA ASN A 322 2.10 22.82 -20.59
C ASN A 322 2.22 22.26 -22.02
N TRP A 323 1.16 22.38 -22.81
CA TRP A 323 1.16 21.98 -24.23
C TRP A 323 2.24 22.70 -25.04
N ARG A 324 2.63 23.94 -24.66
CA ARG A 324 3.68 24.72 -25.34
C ARG A 324 5.05 24.06 -25.23
N THR A 325 5.40 23.54 -24.05
CA THR A 325 6.67 22.83 -23.85
C THR A 325 6.69 21.52 -24.62
N THR A 326 5.57 20.81 -24.69
CA THR A 326 5.42 19.60 -25.51
C THR A 326 5.65 19.90 -26.98
N VAL A 327 4.99 20.92 -27.54
CA VAL A 327 5.16 21.31 -28.94
C VAL A 327 6.61 21.69 -29.27
N LEU A 328 7.29 22.42 -28.39
CA LEU A 328 8.69 22.78 -28.59
C LEU A 328 9.64 21.58 -28.60
N VAL A 329 9.43 20.61 -27.70
CA VAL A 329 10.22 19.37 -27.67
C VAL A 329 10.02 18.56 -28.94
N PHE A 330 8.77 18.36 -29.37
CA PHE A 330 8.48 17.63 -30.61
C PHE A 330 9.00 18.37 -31.85
N ALA A 331 8.94 19.70 -31.90
CA ALA A 331 9.50 20.49 -32.99
C ALA A 331 11.04 20.38 -33.05
N ALA A 332 11.72 20.41 -31.90
CA ALA A 332 13.18 20.23 -31.83
C ALA A 332 13.61 18.82 -32.26
N LEU A 333 12.88 17.79 -31.80
CA LEU A 333 13.11 16.40 -32.22
C LEU A 333 12.87 16.21 -33.72
N TYR A 334 11.81 16.82 -34.27
CA TYR A 334 11.54 16.77 -35.70
C TYR A 334 12.64 17.45 -36.51
N ALA A 335 13.09 18.64 -36.11
CA ALA A 335 14.21 19.33 -36.74
C ALA A 335 15.51 18.50 -36.71
N LEU A 336 15.79 17.82 -35.60
CA LEU A 336 16.92 16.90 -35.47
C LEU A 336 16.81 15.73 -36.46
N LEU A 337 15.63 15.10 -36.55
CA LEU A 337 15.38 14.01 -37.49
C LEU A 337 15.55 14.46 -38.94
N LEU A 338 15.07 15.65 -39.30
CA LEU A 338 15.30 16.21 -40.64
C LEU A 338 16.79 16.40 -40.92
N GLY A 339 17.55 16.93 -39.96
CA GLY A 339 19.00 17.08 -40.08
C GLY A 339 19.72 15.75 -40.30
N VAL A 340 19.35 14.72 -39.52
CA VAL A 340 19.87 13.36 -39.68
C VAL A 340 19.48 12.79 -41.05
N GLY A 341 18.21 12.85 -41.44
CA GLY A 341 17.74 12.32 -42.71
C GLY A 341 18.43 12.97 -43.92
N ILE A 342 18.61 14.29 -43.89
CA ILE A 342 19.35 15.03 -44.94
C ILE A 342 20.82 14.58 -44.99
N SER A 343 21.45 14.32 -43.84
CA SER A 343 22.85 13.85 -43.79
C SER A 343 23.04 12.46 -44.42
N TYR A 344 22.02 11.60 -44.38
CA TYR A 344 22.03 10.28 -45.03
C TYR A 344 21.56 10.33 -46.50
N ALA A 345 20.82 11.36 -46.91
CA ALA A 345 20.28 11.51 -48.26
C ALA A 345 21.17 12.33 -49.22
N GLN A 346 22.46 12.53 -48.90
CA GLN A 346 23.39 13.37 -49.67
C GLN A 346 23.60 12.92 -51.13
N SER A 347 23.34 11.65 -51.44
CA SER A 347 23.44 11.10 -52.80
C SER A 347 22.21 11.34 -53.68
N LEU A 348 21.12 11.90 -53.12
CA LEU A 348 19.88 12.18 -53.82
C LEU A 348 19.77 13.69 -54.12
N SER A 349 19.07 14.04 -55.19
CA SER A 349 18.74 15.45 -55.45
C SER A 349 17.78 15.97 -54.37
N MET A 350 17.89 17.25 -54.03
CA MET A 350 17.11 17.86 -52.94
C MET A 350 15.59 17.68 -53.11
N TRP A 351 15.09 17.75 -54.35
CA TRP A 351 13.68 17.54 -54.68
C TRP A 351 13.18 16.10 -54.45
N VAL A 352 14.08 15.11 -54.43
CA VAL A 352 13.77 13.71 -54.12
C VAL A 352 14.05 13.41 -52.64
N ALA A 353 15.15 13.93 -52.09
CA ALA A 353 15.55 13.73 -50.70
C ALA A 353 14.56 14.31 -49.70
N LEU A 354 14.10 15.55 -49.94
CA LEU A 354 13.24 16.29 -49.01
C LEU A 354 11.90 15.57 -48.72
N PRO A 355 11.09 15.14 -49.71
CA PRO A 355 9.84 14.44 -49.42
C PRO A 355 10.06 13.09 -48.72
N ILE A 356 11.13 12.37 -49.05
CA ILE A 356 11.46 11.09 -48.40
C ILE A 356 11.83 11.30 -46.93
N VAL A 357 12.69 12.28 -46.65
CA VAL A 357 13.12 12.60 -45.27
C VAL A 357 11.97 13.14 -44.43
N LEU A 358 11.09 13.97 -45.00
CA LEU A 358 9.88 14.45 -44.33
C LEU A 358 8.95 13.29 -43.96
N ALA A 359 8.69 12.37 -44.91
CA ALA A 359 7.85 11.20 -44.65
C ALA A 359 8.47 10.30 -43.58
N TRP A 360 9.78 10.00 -43.69
CA TRP A 360 10.50 9.18 -42.71
C TRP A 360 10.50 9.79 -41.31
N ALA A 361 10.85 11.08 -41.18
CA ALA A 361 10.87 11.79 -39.90
C ALA A 361 9.48 11.82 -39.27
N THR A 362 8.44 12.03 -40.07
CA THR A 362 7.04 12.02 -39.61
C THR A 362 6.64 10.63 -39.12
N SER A 363 6.89 9.57 -39.90
CA SER A 363 6.55 8.20 -39.51
C SER A 363 7.30 7.76 -38.24
N LEU A 364 8.58 8.10 -38.12
CA LEU A 364 9.38 7.76 -36.94
C LEU A 364 8.90 8.53 -35.70
N LEU A 365 8.60 9.83 -35.83
CA LEU A 365 8.10 10.65 -34.72
C LEU A 365 6.71 10.20 -34.27
N ILE A 366 5.82 9.80 -35.19
CA ILE A 366 4.51 9.25 -34.85
C ILE A 366 4.67 7.89 -34.15
N GLY A 367 5.46 6.97 -34.71
CA GLY A 367 5.64 5.63 -34.12
C GLY A 367 6.28 5.68 -32.73
N THR A 368 7.35 6.46 -32.58
CA THR A 368 8.01 6.66 -31.27
C THR A 368 7.16 7.50 -30.32
N GLY A 369 6.39 8.46 -30.84
CA GLY A 369 5.46 9.28 -30.07
C GLY A 369 4.32 8.46 -29.49
N ILE A 370 3.71 7.55 -30.26
CA ILE A 370 2.64 6.66 -29.77
C ILE A 370 3.19 5.69 -28.72
N GLN A 371 4.27 4.96 -29.03
CA GLN A 371 4.85 4.01 -28.07
C GLN A 371 5.40 4.72 -26.81
N GLY A 372 6.01 5.89 -27.01
CA GLY A 372 6.47 6.74 -25.93
C GLY A 372 5.31 7.25 -25.08
N TYR A 373 4.24 7.73 -25.70
CA TYR A 373 3.06 8.21 -25.00
C TYR A 373 2.39 7.09 -24.19
N GLU A 374 2.16 5.91 -24.77
CA GLU A 374 1.58 4.77 -24.04
C GLU A 374 2.47 4.33 -22.87
N PHE A 375 3.78 4.30 -23.08
CA PHE A 375 4.74 3.98 -22.02
C PHE A 375 4.74 5.04 -20.90
N LEU A 376 4.70 6.32 -21.28
CA LEU A 376 4.70 7.44 -20.35
C LEU A 376 3.37 7.57 -19.61
N GLU A 377 2.22 7.40 -20.28
CA GLU A 377 0.88 7.32 -19.67
C GLU A 377 0.81 6.17 -18.66
N SER A 378 1.40 5.02 -19.00
CA SER A 378 1.56 3.91 -18.06
C SER A 378 2.37 4.34 -16.82
N CYS A 379 3.42 5.14 -17.00
CA CYS A 379 4.26 5.63 -15.90
C CYS A 379 3.61 6.74 -15.06
N TRP A 380 2.92 7.69 -15.69
CA TRP A 380 2.22 8.81 -15.03
C TRP A 380 0.94 8.36 -14.32
N GLY A 381 0.28 7.33 -14.84
CA GLY A 381 -0.99 6.83 -14.33
C GLY A 381 -2.16 7.76 -14.64
N PRO A 382 -3.42 7.32 -14.42
CA PRO A 382 -4.59 8.16 -14.62
C PRO A 382 -4.60 9.33 -13.62
N GLU A 383 -4.99 10.53 -14.09
CA GLU A 383 -5.14 11.74 -13.24
C GLU A 383 -6.09 11.47 -12.06
N GLU A 384 -7.16 10.73 -12.32
CA GLU A 384 -8.08 10.19 -11.33
C GLU A 384 -8.07 8.66 -11.38
N PRO A 385 -7.35 7.98 -10.48
CA PRO A 385 -7.42 6.53 -10.40
C PRO A 385 -8.85 6.13 -10.04
N ARG A 386 -9.48 5.31 -10.89
CA ARG A 386 -10.75 4.66 -10.55
C ARG A 386 -10.52 3.79 -9.32
N SER A 387 -10.91 4.30 -8.16
CA SER A 387 -11.08 3.48 -6.96
C SER A 387 -12.35 2.65 -7.16
N PHE A 388 -12.22 1.33 -7.20
CA PHE A 388 -13.34 0.43 -6.97
C PHE A 388 -13.34 0.10 -5.47
N PRO A 389 -13.99 0.90 -4.61
CA PRO A 389 -14.20 0.45 -3.24
C PRO A 389 -14.93 -0.90 -3.32
N PRO A 390 -14.50 -1.92 -2.57
CA PRO A 390 -15.24 -3.18 -2.53
C PRO A 390 -16.70 -2.85 -2.17
N LEU A 391 -17.63 -3.37 -2.97
CA LEU A 391 -19.06 -3.24 -2.70
C LEU A 391 -19.34 -3.84 -1.33
N ARG A 392 -19.59 -2.98 -0.36
CA ARG A 392 -19.93 -3.33 1.02
C ARG A 392 -21.28 -4.05 0.99
N ALA A 393 -21.27 -5.35 1.27
CA ALA A 393 -22.43 -6.19 1.55
C ALA A 393 -23.70 -5.81 0.78
N TYR A 394 -23.86 -6.34 -0.44
CA TYR A 394 -25.12 -6.23 -1.16
C TYR A 394 -26.17 -7.10 -0.44
N ALA A 395 -27.20 -6.47 0.15
CA ALA A 395 -28.24 -7.15 0.92
C ALA A 395 -29.28 -7.93 0.06
N GLY A 396 -29.06 -8.01 -1.26
CA GLY A 396 -29.93 -8.70 -2.21
C GLY A 396 -29.23 -9.87 -2.94
N PRO A 397 -29.93 -10.56 -3.85
CA PRO A 397 -29.30 -11.55 -4.72
C PRO A 397 -28.27 -10.86 -5.62
N LEU A 398 -27.01 -11.31 -5.53
CA LEU A 398 -25.92 -10.76 -6.34
C LEU A 398 -26.26 -10.81 -7.84
N PRO A 399 -26.02 -9.72 -8.59
CA PRO A 399 -26.37 -9.67 -10.01
C PRO A 399 -25.62 -10.74 -10.78
N LYS A 400 -26.26 -11.30 -11.82
CA LYS A 400 -25.59 -12.21 -12.76
C LYS A 400 -24.49 -11.43 -13.50
N VAL A 401 -23.26 -11.91 -13.41
CA VAL A 401 -22.11 -11.32 -14.11
C VAL A 401 -21.77 -12.17 -15.33
N SER A 402 -21.63 -11.54 -16.49
CA SER A 402 -21.11 -12.21 -17.70
C SER A 402 -19.68 -11.75 -17.95
N ILE A 403 -18.74 -12.69 -17.92
CA ILE A 403 -17.32 -12.44 -18.16
C ILE A 403 -17.03 -12.87 -19.60
N HIS A 404 -16.69 -11.91 -20.46
CA HIS A 404 -16.42 -12.19 -21.86
C HIS A 404 -14.92 -12.35 -22.05
N VAL A 405 -14.51 -13.49 -22.60
CA VAL A 405 -13.13 -13.82 -22.94
C VAL A 405 -13.05 -13.83 -24.46
N PRO A 406 -12.75 -12.68 -25.11
CA PRO A 406 -12.50 -12.65 -26.54
C PRO A 406 -11.17 -13.34 -26.84
N CYS A 407 -11.18 -14.24 -27.83
CA CYS A 407 -10.02 -14.98 -28.31
C CYS A 407 -9.89 -14.81 -29.84
N TYR A 408 -8.67 -14.64 -30.31
CA TYR A 408 -8.26 -14.81 -31.69
C TYR A 408 -6.85 -15.43 -31.78
N ASN A 409 -6.80 -16.70 -32.20
CA ASN A 409 -5.57 -17.42 -32.50
C ASN A 409 -4.54 -17.48 -31.34
N GLU A 410 -4.99 -17.39 -30.07
CA GLU A 410 -4.10 -17.52 -28.92
C GLU A 410 -3.68 -18.97 -28.67
N PRO A 411 -2.47 -19.22 -28.13
CA PRO A 411 -2.06 -20.55 -27.72
C PRO A 411 -3.07 -21.19 -26.74
N PRO A 412 -3.54 -22.43 -26.99
CA PRO A 412 -4.59 -23.04 -26.17
C PRO A 412 -4.27 -23.08 -24.68
N ASP A 413 -3.01 -23.34 -24.32
CA ASP A 413 -2.60 -23.45 -22.92
C ASP A 413 -2.67 -22.11 -22.18
N MET A 414 -2.45 -20.98 -22.89
CA MET A 414 -2.62 -19.64 -22.31
C MET A 414 -4.10 -19.38 -21.98
N VAL A 415 -5.00 -19.77 -22.87
CA VAL A 415 -6.44 -19.60 -22.66
C VAL A 415 -6.91 -20.50 -21.52
N LYS A 416 -6.44 -21.74 -21.45
CA LYS A 416 -6.75 -22.65 -20.33
C LYS A 416 -6.36 -22.06 -18.97
N LEU A 417 -5.18 -21.46 -18.84
CA LEU A 417 -4.76 -20.79 -17.60
C LEU A 417 -5.70 -19.65 -17.19
N THR A 418 -6.21 -18.90 -18.17
CA THR A 418 -7.22 -17.87 -17.93
C THR A 418 -8.52 -18.48 -17.42
N LEU A 419 -8.99 -19.57 -18.04
CA LEU A 419 -10.22 -20.25 -17.64
C LEU A 419 -10.10 -20.89 -16.24
N ASP A 420 -8.94 -21.47 -15.90
CA ASP A 420 -8.60 -21.95 -14.56
C ASP A 420 -8.68 -20.83 -13.51
N ALA A 421 -8.20 -19.63 -13.84
CA ALA A 421 -8.30 -18.47 -12.96
C ALA A 421 -9.75 -18.03 -12.75
N LEU A 422 -10.55 -18.03 -13.81
CA LEU A 422 -11.99 -17.70 -13.73
C LEU A 422 -12.78 -18.75 -12.96
N GLN A 423 -12.40 -20.02 -13.01
CA GLN A 423 -13.05 -21.10 -12.26
C GLN A 423 -12.88 -20.92 -10.75
N ARG A 424 -11.77 -20.30 -10.30
CA ARG A 424 -11.47 -20.03 -8.89
C ARG A 424 -12.19 -18.80 -8.33
N LEU A 425 -12.99 -18.09 -9.12
CA LEU A 425 -13.74 -16.94 -8.64
C LEU A 425 -14.81 -17.36 -7.62
N ASP A 426 -14.74 -16.78 -6.43
CA ASP A 426 -15.74 -16.92 -5.37
C ASP A 426 -16.91 -15.95 -5.58
N TYR A 427 -17.56 -16.07 -6.74
CA TYR A 427 -18.78 -15.32 -7.05
C TYR A 427 -19.92 -16.31 -7.37
N PRO A 428 -21.10 -16.18 -6.76
CA PRO A 428 -22.11 -17.23 -6.84
C PRO A 428 -22.83 -17.29 -8.18
N SER A 429 -23.00 -16.16 -8.88
CA SER A 429 -23.82 -16.05 -10.09
C SER A 429 -23.05 -15.40 -11.25
N PHE A 430 -22.19 -16.17 -11.92
CA PHE A 430 -21.51 -15.71 -13.13
C PHE A 430 -21.51 -16.74 -14.25
N GLU A 431 -21.35 -16.26 -15.47
CA GLU A 431 -21.05 -17.04 -16.66
C GLU A 431 -19.79 -16.52 -17.33
N VAL A 432 -19.09 -17.41 -18.02
CA VAL A 432 -17.92 -17.09 -18.83
C VAL A 432 -18.27 -17.40 -20.27
N LEU A 433 -18.25 -16.38 -21.12
CA LEU A 433 -18.48 -16.51 -22.55
C LEU A 433 -17.13 -16.40 -23.25
N ILE A 434 -16.64 -17.51 -23.78
CA ILE A 434 -15.42 -17.57 -24.56
C ILE A 434 -15.83 -17.35 -26.00
N ILE A 435 -15.38 -16.25 -26.59
CA ILE A 435 -15.77 -15.82 -27.93
C ILE A 435 -14.52 -15.90 -28.80
N ASP A 436 -14.34 -17.04 -29.45
CA ASP A 436 -13.30 -17.23 -30.44
C ASP A 436 -13.78 -16.69 -31.80
N ASN A 437 -13.09 -15.67 -32.29
CA ASN A 437 -13.46 -14.96 -33.49
C ASN A 437 -12.44 -15.22 -34.60
N ASN A 438 -12.86 -15.83 -35.71
CA ASN A 438 -12.06 -15.95 -36.94
C ASN A 438 -10.78 -16.81 -36.84
N THR A 439 -10.61 -17.62 -35.79
CA THR A 439 -9.48 -18.56 -35.68
C THR A 439 -9.65 -19.71 -36.67
N GLN A 440 -8.84 -19.76 -37.73
CA GLN A 440 -8.99 -20.75 -38.79
C GLN A 440 -8.46 -22.14 -38.39
N ASP A 441 -7.45 -22.19 -37.51
CA ASP A 441 -6.78 -23.42 -37.13
C ASP A 441 -7.59 -24.22 -36.09
N PRO A 442 -8.11 -25.41 -36.44
CA PRO A 442 -8.84 -26.26 -35.52
C PRO A 442 -8.02 -26.72 -34.32
N GLU A 443 -6.70 -26.83 -34.44
CA GLU A 443 -5.81 -27.25 -33.34
C GLU A 443 -5.69 -26.16 -32.27
N VAL A 444 -6.08 -24.92 -32.59
CA VAL A 444 -6.05 -23.79 -31.66
C VAL A 444 -7.37 -23.68 -30.90
N TRP A 445 -8.52 -23.69 -31.58
CA TRP A 445 -9.81 -23.41 -30.94
C TRP A 445 -10.52 -24.65 -30.39
N LYS A 446 -10.38 -25.84 -31.00
CA LYS A 446 -11.06 -27.06 -30.52
C LYS A 446 -10.61 -27.50 -29.12
N PRO A 447 -9.31 -27.40 -28.74
CA PRO A 447 -8.92 -27.73 -27.37
C PRO A 447 -9.57 -26.81 -26.33
N ILE A 448 -9.79 -25.54 -26.67
CA ILE A 448 -10.47 -24.57 -25.80
C ILE A 448 -11.95 -24.93 -25.67
N GLU A 449 -12.62 -25.29 -26.77
CA GLU A 449 -14.01 -25.77 -26.73
C GLU A 449 -14.17 -27.00 -25.83
N GLN A 450 -13.32 -28.01 -26.03
CA GLN A 450 -13.35 -29.24 -25.22
C GLN A 450 -13.11 -28.94 -23.75
N TYR A 451 -12.18 -28.05 -23.45
CA TYR A 451 -11.85 -27.66 -22.09
C TYR A 451 -13.00 -26.89 -21.41
N CYS A 452 -13.68 -25.99 -22.13
CA CYS A 452 -14.88 -25.31 -21.61
C CYS A 452 -15.97 -26.32 -21.22
N ARG A 453 -16.15 -27.41 -22.00
CA ARG A 453 -17.10 -28.49 -21.66
C ARG A 453 -16.72 -29.23 -20.37
N GLN A 454 -15.43 -29.38 -20.09
CA GLN A 454 -14.93 -30.01 -18.86
C GLN A 454 -15.13 -29.14 -17.62
N LEU A 455 -14.94 -27.81 -17.75
CA LEU A 455 -15.11 -26.84 -16.67
C LEU A 455 -16.57 -26.68 -16.22
N GLY A 456 -17.52 -27.10 -17.07
CA GLY A 456 -18.93 -27.21 -16.73
C GLY A 456 -19.81 -26.07 -17.28
N PRO A 457 -21.08 -26.01 -16.87
CA PRO A 457 -22.12 -25.22 -17.55
C PRO A 457 -21.93 -23.70 -17.43
N ARG A 458 -21.06 -23.22 -16.54
CA ARG A 458 -20.71 -21.80 -16.41
C ARG A 458 -19.86 -21.30 -17.58
N PHE A 459 -19.17 -22.19 -18.30
CA PHE A 459 -18.26 -21.85 -19.39
C PHE A 459 -18.92 -22.18 -20.73
N ARG A 460 -19.15 -21.16 -21.55
CA ARG A 460 -19.81 -21.29 -22.84
C ARG A 460 -18.88 -20.81 -23.94
N PHE A 461 -18.56 -21.71 -24.86
CA PHE A 461 -17.67 -21.43 -25.97
C PHE A 461 -18.46 -21.12 -27.24
N PHE A 462 -18.07 -20.05 -27.93
CA PHE A 462 -18.63 -19.61 -29.20
C PHE A 462 -17.48 -19.43 -30.18
N HIS A 463 -17.46 -20.25 -31.23
CA HIS A 463 -16.57 -20.06 -32.36
C HIS A 463 -17.35 -19.44 -33.51
N VAL A 464 -16.90 -18.29 -34.00
CA VAL A 464 -17.55 -17.58 -35.11
C VAL A 464 -16.58 -17.43 -36.27
N ASN A 465 -16.91 -18.05 -37.40
CA ASN A 465 -16.09 -18.04 -38.61
C ASN A 465 -16.97 -18.09 -39.89
N PRO A 466 -17.13 -16.99 -40.66
CA PRO A 466 -16.80 -15.59 -40.36
C PRO A 466 -17.93 -14.88 -39.59
N LEU A 467 -17.63 -13.79 -38.87
CA LEU A 467 -18.64 -12.84 -38.43
C LEU A 467 -19.27 -12.23 -39.69
N ARG A 468 -20.56 -12.48 -39.94
CA ARG A 468 -21.29 -11.72 -40.97
C ARG A 468 -21.26 -10.25 -40.54
N GLU A 469 -20.73 -9.38 -41.39
CA GLU A 469 -20.86 -7.93 -41.19
C GLU A 469 -22.34 -7.62 -40.95
N ALA A 470 -22.63 -6.91 -39.86
CA ALA A 470 -23.96 -6.36 -39.65
C ALA A 470 -24.18 -5.36 -40.79
N LEU A 471 -24.98 -5.76 -41.79
CA LEU A 471 -25.55 -4.84 -42.77
C LEU A 471 -26.29 -3.76 -41.96
N GLN A 472 -25.81 -2.52 -42.07
CA GLN A 472 -26.33 -1.33 -41.40
C GLN A 472 -27.82 -1.11 -41.68
#